data_AF-A0A952YBE0-F1
#
_entry.id   AF-A0A952YBE0-F1
#
_cell.length_a   1.000
_cell.length_b   1.000
_cell.length_c   1.000
_cell.angle_alpha   90.00
_cell.angle_beta   90.00
_cell.angle_gamma   90.00
#
_symmetry.space_group_name_H-M   'P 1'
#
loop_
_entity.id
_entity.type
_entity.pdbx_description
1 polymer ?
#
loop_
_entity_poly.entity_id
_entity_poly.type
_entity_poly.pdbx_seq_one_letter_code
_entity_poly.pdbx_strand_id
1 'polypeptide(L)'
;MAINPSDFGMPDASSTGVQPGVALERYKGPMIITQEGAVIENVIIDGTLTIAADNVTIRNCVIQNFSNWGILQNEGVVNARVEYCDIDGTGSTKTSGIGLGGGSNAAIIGCDIRGMVIGIQLFGAANVKGNYIHNLADTSSNPDDRHFDGITLFGGGNNVIENNTILMPEKNGGTAAVFIKTEFGSINNVTLKNNLLGGDASYTVYVEDTAKGNISNVLIEHNYVERGMYGYFNVVGNNPTIRNNVQWQDGVDATPKASLPSDGSSSPAPSAPAPTAPTTPTAPTAPTAPTPPSGGHDSGGSTGGNIPSGSVGGSSGGSTGSKGDTGGSTGGNIPSGSVGGSSGGSTGNKGDTGGSSGGKGPVDFGHGGNIKWNVDKGTNGPDHLKGTPGADHMYGRGGNDTYVVNHSNDKVFESIRHSGGIDTVKASISFSLSGPNAHGAIENLVLNGKEAISGTGNHLSNKIFGDAGDNVLSGMFGNDTLTGGPGKDTFVFNTLPHARKNVDKITDFNPSEDKIALDNAIFKALGADGPLSASAFHVGVAAQDANDRIISNPHTGALIYDSNGNAPGGAVQFATLSPHLNLTSDHFQII
;
A
#
# COMPACT_ATOMS: atom_id res chain seq x y z
N MET A 1 -4.67 -18.74 -3.11
CA MET A 1 -4.27 -19.95 -2.34
C MET A 1 -3.12 -19.52 -1.44
N ALA A 2 -3.06 -19.93 -0.16
CA ALA A 2 -2.03 -19.39 0.76
C ALA A 2 -0.61 -19.74 0.27
N ILE A 3 0.25 -18.71 0.12
CA ILE A 3 1.64 -18.88 -0.31
C ILE A 3 2.42 -19.66 0.75
N ASN A 4 3.10 -20.72 0.32
CA ASN A 4 4.05 -21.45 1.15
C ASN A 4 5.50 -21.07 0.75
N PRO A 5 6.26 -20.34 1.59
CA PRO A 5 7.60 -19.85 1.23
C PRO A 5 8.59 -20.97 0.85
N SER A 6 8.44 -22.15 1.44
CA SER A 6 9.31 -23.31 1.16
C SER A 6 9.23 -23.77 -0.30
N ASP A 7 8.10 -23.58 -0.99
CA ASP A 7 7.94 -23.90 -2.42
C ASP A 7 8.79 -22.98 -3.34
N PHE A 8 9.26 -21.86 -2.79
CA PHE A 8 10.12 -20.88 -3.45
C PHE A 8 11.58 -20.96 -2.96
N GLY A 9 11.88 -21.84 -1.98
CA GLY A 9 13.18 -21.88 -1.31
C GLY A 9 13.47 -20.62 -0.49
N MET A 10 12.43 -19.95 0.00
CA MET A 10 12.52 -18.67 0.71
C MET A 10 12.31 -18.86 2.21
N PRO A 11 12.78 -17.91 3.06
CA PRO A 11 12.67 -18.07 4.51
C PRO A 11 11.23 -18.23 5.00
N ASP A 12 11.06 -19.11 5.96
CA ASP A 12 9.86 -19.29 6.76
C ASP A 12 10.21 -19.47 8.25
N ALA A 13 9.20 -19.65 9.09
CA ALA A 13 9.34 -19.84 10.54
C ALA A 13 10.23 -21.04 10.95
N SER A 14 10.57 -21.97 10.05
CA SER A 14 11.51 -23.07 10.35
C SER A 14 12.98 -22.68 10.15
N SER A 15 13.23 -21.60 9.40
CA SER A 15 14.56 -21.12 9.01
C SER A 15 14.94 -19.77 9.63
N THR A 16 13.97 -19.06 10.21
CA THR A 16 14.14 -17.75 10.85
C THR A 16 13.86 -17.81 12.34
N GLY A 17 14.19 -16.73 13.02
CA GLY A 17 13.92 -16.60 14.45
C GLY A 17 14.95 -17.31 15.32
N VAL A 18 14.58 -17.55 16.57
CA VAL A 18 15.47 -18.19 17.55
C VAL A 18 15.88 -19.58 17.08
N GLN A 19 17.18 -19.83 17.05
CA GLN A 19 17.71 -21.08 16.52
C GLN A 19 17.36 -22.30 17.41
N PRO A 20 17.11 -23.48 16.82
CA PRO A 20 16.80 -24.68 17.57
C PRO A 20 17.85 -25.02 18.63
N GLY A 21 17.39 -25.36 19.83
CA GLY A 21 18.27 -25.77 20.94
C GLY A 21 18.87 -24.63 21.76
N VAL A 22 18.57 -23.36 21.43
CA VAL A 22 18.95 -22.22 22.27
C VAL A 22 18.13 -22.22 23.57
N ALA A 23 18.81 -22.17 24.71
CA ALA A 23 18.18 -21.95 26.01
C ALA A 23 18.03 -20.45 26.26
N LEU A 24 16.80 -20.00 26.54
CA LEU A 24 16.50 -18.59 26.72
C LEU A 24 16.29 -18.21 28.19
N GLU A 25 16.88 -17.09 28.59
CA GLU A 25 16.63 -16.47 29.90
C GLU A 25 15.60 -15.34 29.79
N ARG A 26 14.74 -15.16 30.78
CA ARG A 26 13.69 -14.13 30.74
C ARG A 26 14.11 -12.85 31.44
N TYR A 27 14.04 -11.74 30.73
CA TYR A 27 14.15 -10.38 31.24
C TYR A 27 12.76 -9.71 31.20
N LYS A 28 12.29 -9.22 32.36
CA LYS A 28 10.98 -8.57 32.47
C LYS A 28 11.11 -7.05 32.35
N GLY A 29 10.38 -6.47 31.40
CA GLY A 29 10.31 -5.03 31.20
C GLY A 29 11.23 -4.54 30.07
N PRO A 30 11.27 -3.21 29.85
CA PRO A 30 12.09 -2.60 28.80
C PRO A 30 13.58 -2.71 29.11
N MET A 31 14.39 -2.77 28.06
CA MET A 31 15.86 -2.86 28.12
C MET A 31 16.49 -1.70 27.35
N ILE A 32 17.50 -1.04 27.91
CA ILE A 32 18.28 0.00 27.23
C ILE A 32 19.75 -0.41 27.24
N ILE A 33 20.35 -0.51 26.05
CA ILE A 33 21.74 -0.92 25.87
C ILE A 33 22.60 0.32 25.66
N THR A 34 23.41 0.66 26.66
CA THR A 34 24.24 1.87 26.67
C THR A 34 25.73 1.58 26.51
N GLN A 35 26.13 0.30 26.47
CA GLN A 35 27.51 -0.11 26.32
C GLN A 35 27.82 -0.39 24.85
N GLU A 36 28.85 0.28 24.31
CA GLU A 36 29.37 0.03 22.98
C GLU A 36 29.87 -1.42 22.85
N GLY A 37 29.56 -2.06 21.72
CA GLY A 37 30.00 -3.43 21.45
C GLY A 37 29.26 -4.51 22.23
N ALA A 38 28.19 -4.14 22.95
CA ALA A 38 27.42 -5.10 23.73
C ALA A 38 26.76 -6.16 22.83
N VAL A 39 26.79 -7.42 23.30
CA VAL A 39 26.08 -8.53 22.69
C VAL A 39 24.99 -8.98 23.65
N ILE A 40 23.73 -8.85 23.24
CA ILE A 40 22.58 -9.39 23.97
C ILE A 40 22.14 -10.64 23.23
N GLU A 41 22.28 -11.79 23.87
CA GLU A 41 21.98 -13.06 23.23
C GLU A 41 21.17 -14.01 24.11
N ASN A 42 20.29 -14.79 23.47
CA ASN A 42 19.53 -15.86 24.10
C ASN A 42 18.60 -15.36 25.24
N VAL A 43 17.92 -14.23 25.02
CA VAL A 43 17.04 -13.60 26.02
C VAL A 43 15.61 -13.45 25.51
N ILE A 44 14.63 -13.77 26.35
CA ILE A 44 13.23 -13.33 26.17
C ILE A 44 13.06 -12.00 26.88
N ILE A 45 12.68 -10.96 26.15
CA ILE A 45 12.50 -9.61 26.65
C ILE A 45 11.02 -9.25 26.57
N ASP A 46 10.39 -9.08 27.73
CA ASP A 46 9.00 -8.64 27.88
C ASP A 46 8.91 -7.11 27.91
N GLY A 47 9.14 -6.47 26.76
CA GLY A 47 9.11 -5.02 26.59
C GLY A 47 9.97 -4.51 25.44
N THR A 48 9.99 -3.19 25.24
CA THR A 48 10.82 -2.54 24.22
C THR A 48 12.31 -2.69 24.54
N LEU A 49 13.11 -3.04 23.54
CA LEU A 49 14.57 -2.97 23.59
C LEU A 49 15.06 -1.73 22.83
N THR A 50 15.87 -0.90 23.50
CA THR A 50 16.46 0.31 22.93
C THR A 50 17.97 0.16 22.81
N ILE A 51 18.50 0.41 21.60
CA ILE A 51 19.93 0.43 21.31
C ILE A 51 20.42 1.88 21.36
N ALA A 52 21.20 2.21 22.39
CA ALA A 52 21.71 3.55 22.65
C ALA A 52 23.24 3.67 22.55
N ALA A 53 23.91 2.65 22.00
CA ALA A 53 25.36 2.62 21.80
C ALA A 53 25.73 1.90 20.49
N ASP A 54 26.90 2.21 19.97
CA ASP A 54 27.41 1.67 18.70
C ASP A 54 27.82 0.20 18.81
N ASN A 55 27.90 -0.46 17.65
CA ASN A 55 28.44 -1.82 17.53
C ASN A 55 27.69 -2.88 18.34
N VAL A 56 26.41 -2.63 18.67
CA VAL A 56 25.58 -3.54 19.45
C VAL A 56 25.03 -4.67 18.58
N THR A 57 25.06 -5.90 19.11
CA THR A 57 24.45 -7.08 18.47
C THR A 57 23.38 -7.68 19.37
N ILE A 58 22.19 -7.89 18.82
CA ILE A 58 21.08 -8.62 19.44
C ILE A 58 20.93 -9.94 18.68
N ARG A 59 21.02 -11.08 19.35
CA ARG A 59 21.02 -12.39 18.69
C ARG A 59 20.17 -13.43 19.41
N ASN A 60 19.40 -14.25 18.69
CA ASN A 60 18.64 -15.34 19.30
C ASN A 60 17.73 -14.88 20.45
N CYS A 61 17.18 -13.67 20.36
CA CYS A 61 16.31 -13.11 21.38
C CYS A 61 14.85 -13.20 20.95
N VAL A 62 13.95 -13.33 21.92
CA VAL A 62 12.51 -13.14 21.71
C VAL A 62 12.14 -11.78 22.28
N ILE A 63 11.56 -10.91 21.47
CA ILE A 63 11.06 -9.60 21.88
C ILE A 63 9.54 -9.63 21.79
N GLN A 64 8.87 -9.43 22.91
CA GLN A 64 7.42 -9.56 23.01
C GLN A 64 6.85 -8.58 24.04
N ASN A 65 5.50 -8.45 24.08
CA ASN A 65 4.80 -7.61 25.07
C ASN A 65 5.24 -6.14 25.07
N PHE A 66 5.60 -5.59 23.91
CA PHE A 66 5.96 -4.19 23.74
C PHE A 66 4.78 -3.34 23.28
N SER A 67 4.80 -2.04 23.61
CA SER A 67 3.66 -1.13 23.40
C SER A 67 3.79 -0.19 22.21
N ASN A 68 5.01 0.02 21.68
CA ASN A 68 5.23 0.90 20.52
C ASN A 68 6.27 0.28 19.57
N TRP A 69 7.45 -0.04 20.11
CA TRP A 69 8.56 -0.63 19.36
C TRP A 69 9.01 -1.94 20.00
N GLY A 70 9.25 -2.97 19.20
CA GLY A 70 9.98 -4.15 19.65
C GLY A 70 11.44 -3.79 19.91
N ILE A 71 12.15 -3.40 18.85
CA ILE A 71 13.53 -2.92 18.90
C ILE A 71 13.60 -1.53 18.28
N LEU A 72 14.23 -0.58 18.97
CA LEU A 72 14.46 0.77 18.46
C LEU A 72 15.92 1.19 18.66
N GLN A 73 16.54 1.69 17.60
CA GLN A 73 17.87 2.32 17.64
C GLN A 73 17.73 3.84 17.81
N ASN A 74 18.52 4.40 18.72
CA ASN A 74 18.62 5.85 18.87
C ASN A 74 19.29 6.50 17.65
N GLU A 75 18.91 7.74 17.36
CA GLU A 75 19.51 8.53 16.28
C GLU A 75 21.04 8.64 16.45
N GLY A 76 21.77 8.54 15.34
CA GLY A 76 23.23 8.64 15.31
C GLY A 76 23.99 7.37 15.70
N VAL A 77 23.35 6.37 16.32
CA VAL A 77 23.99 5.07 16.62
C VAL A 77 24.37 4.36 15.32
N VAL A 78 25.51 3.67 15.26
CA VAL A 78 25.98 2.94 14.08
C VAL A 78 26.23 1.46 14.36
N ASN A 79 26.24 0.65 13.29
CA ASN A 79 26.58 -0.78 13.33
C ASN A 79 25.71 -1.64 14.25
N ALA A 80 24.44 -1.28 14.46
CA ALA A 80 23.48 -2.12 15.17
C ALA A 80 23.14 -3.38 14.35
N ARG A 81 23.16 -4.55 14.98
CA ARG A 81 22.85 -5.84 14.35
C ARG A 81 21.74 -6.55 15.12
N VAL A 82 20.73 -7.04 14.41
CA VAL A 82 19.67 -7.90 14.94
C VAL A 82 19.66 -9.19 14.13
N GLU A 83 19.90 -10.32 14.78
CA GLU A 83 20.19 -11.59 14.13
C GLU A 83 19.37 -12.73 14.74
N TYR A 84 18.59 -13.45 13.94
CA TYR A 84 17.87 -14.66 14.38
C TYR A 84 16.99 -14.41 15.61
N CYS A 85 16.31 -13.26 15.64
CA CYS A 85 15.41 -12.91 16.73
C CYS A 85 13.95 -13.17 16.33
N ASP A 86 13.13 -13.52 17.31
CA ASP A 86 11.66 -13.50 17.20
C ASP A 86 11.14 -12.17 17.70
N ILE A 87 10.40 -11.44 16.87
CA ILE A 87 9.74 -10.20 17.24
C ILE A 87 8.24 -10.42 17.13
N ASP A 88 7.59 -10.54 18.28
CA ASP A 88 6.17 -10.87 18.38
C ASP A 88 5.37 -9.70 18.99
N GLY A 89 4.69 -8.97 18.13
CA GLY A 89 3.80 -7.87 18.52
C GLY A 89 2.37 -8.30 18.87
N THR A 90 2.06 -9.61 18.85
CA THR A 90 0.68 -10.10 18.97
C THR A 90 -0.01 -9.53 20.21
N GLY A 91 -1.20 -8.96 20.00
CA GLY A 91 -2.01 -8.33 21.06
C GLY A 91 -1.72 -6.86 21.30
N SER A 92 -0.81 -6.25 20.53
CA SER A 92 -0.50 -4.83 20.58
C SER A 92 -1.23 -4.03 19.48
N THR A 93 -1.62 -2.79 19.79
CA THR A 93 -2.24 -1.87 18.81
C THR A 93 -1.20 -0.93 18.23
N LYS A 94 -1.14 -0.81 16.90
CA LYS A 94 -0.31 0.21 16.19
C LYS A 94 1.19 0.20 16.53
N THR A 95 1.80 -0.98 16.70
CA THR A 95 3.25 -1.12 16.97
C THR A 95 4.12 -1.39 15.74
N SER A 96 5.39 -1.02 15.84
CA SER A 96 6.45 -1.39 14.89
C SER A 96 7.37 -2.46 15.48
N GLY A 97 7.81 -3.41 14.67
CA GLY A 97 8.71 -4.48 15.09
C GLY A 97 10.12 -3.96 15.35
N ILE A 98 10.83 -3.58 14.28
CA ILE A 98 12.23 -3.16 14.34
C ILE A 98 12.41 -1.80 13.68
N GLY A 99 13.00 -0.83 14.38
CA GLY A 99 13.38 0.48 13.85
C GLY A 99 14.89 0.70 13.91
N LEU A 100 15.59 0.60 12.79
CA LEU A 100 17.05 0.74 12.70
C LEU A 100 17.48 1.71 11.58
N GLY A 101 18.77 2.07 11.57
CA GLY A 101 19.37 2.84 10.49
C GLY A 101 19.40 4.35 10.73
N GLY A 102 19.10 4.83 11.94
CA GLY A 102 19.29 6.25 12.31
C GLY A 102 20.77 6.71 12.24
N GLY A 103 21.70 5.78 12.08
CA GLY A 103 23.06 5.97 11.61
C GLY A 103 23.43 4.94 10.53
N SER A 104 24.71 4.75 10.24
CA SER A 104 25.16 3.90 9.12
C SER A 104 25.30 2.41 9.50
N ASN A 105 25.09 1.54 8.51
CA ASN A 105 25.51 0.13 8.50
C ASN A 105 24.77 -0.77 9.52
N ALA A 106 23.45 -0.59 9.65
CA ALA A 106 22.63 -1.52 10.42
C ALA A 106 22.43 -2.86 9.68
N ALA A 107 22.15 -3.93 10.42
CA ALA A 107 21.84 -5.25 9.84
C ALA A 107 20.67 -5.93 10.56
N ILE A 108 19.74 -6.51 9.78
CA ILE A 108 18.60 -7.29 10.27
C ILE A 108 18.60 -8.61 9.50
N ILE A 109 18.91 -9.72 10.17
CA ILE A 109 19.24 -10.97 9.52
C ILE A 109 18.47 -12.13 10.15
N GLY A 110 17.75 -12.90 9.34
CA GLY A 110 17.17 -14.18 9.77
C GLY A 110 16.09 -14.06 10.84
N CYS A 111 15.46 -12.88 11.03
CA CYS A 111 14.45 -12.67 12.06
C CYS A 111 13.07 -13.16 11.62
N ASP A 112 12.28 -13.66 12.57
CA ASP A 112 10.85 -13.93 12.44
C ASP A 112 10.07 -12.76 13.07
N ILE A 113 9.24 -12.07 12.29
CA ILE A 113 8.61 -10.80 12.67
C ILE A 113 7.11 -10.88 12.38
N ARG A 114 6.28 -10.78 13.43
CA ARG A 114 4.81 -10.96 13.32
C ARG A 114 3.98 -10.19 14.35
N GLY A 115 2.69 -10.04 14.07
CA GLY A 115 1.69 -9.60 15.05
C GLY A 115 1.63 -8.09 15.31
N MET A 116 2.25 -7.27 14.45
CA MET A 116 2.26 -5.81 14.54
C MET A 116 1.89 -5.14 13.21
N VAL A 117 1.74 -3.82 13.20
CA VAL A 117 1.29 -3.09 11.99
C VAL A 117 2.43 -2.87 10.99
N ILE A 118 3.66 -2.66 11.48
CA ILE A 118 4.84 -2.49 10.62
C ILE A 118 5.95 -3.44 11.06
N GLY A 119 6.48 -4.24 10.13
CA GLY A 119 7.54 -5.19 10.43
C GLY A 119 8.87 -4.50 10.73
N ILE A 120 9.44 -3.84 9.71
CA ILE A 120 10.74 -3.16 9.79
C ILE A 120 10.62 -1.72 9.29
N GLN A 121 11.22 -0.78 10.02
CA GLN A 121 11.37 0.61 9.61
C GLN A 121 12.86 0.97 9.53
N LEU A 122 13.26 1.48 8.36
CA LEU A 122 14.63 1.88 8.06
C LEU A 122 14.72 3.40 7.98
N PHE A 123 15.57 3.96 8.84
CA PHE A 123 15.83 5.40 8.93
C PHE A 123 17.12 5.81 8.20
N GLY A 124 17.84 4.85 7.61
CA GLY A 124 19.10 5.04 6.90
C GLY A 124 19.69 3.72 6.44
N ALA A 125 21.01 3.65 6.27
CA ALA A 125 21.68 2.52 5.59
C ALA A 125 21.56 1.22 6.39
N ALA A 126 20.88 0.22 5.81
CA ALA A 126 20.70 -1.08 6.42
C ALA A 126 20.78 -2.24 5.42
N ASN A 127 21.18 -3.40 5.96
CA ASN A 127 21.20 -4.66 5.26
C ASN A 127 20.16 -5.61 5.88
N VAL A 128 19.07 -5.88 5.15
CA VAL A 128 17.92 -6.66 5.60
C VAL A 128 17.88 -7.96 4.80
N LYS A 129 18.28 -9.07 5.45
CA LYS A 129 18.50 -10.36 4.77
C LYS A 129 17.85 -11.55 5.43
N GLY A 130 17.18 -12.39 4.65
CA GLY A 130 16.74 -13.70 5.14
C GLY A 130 15.63 -13.65 6.19
N ASN A 131 14.90 -12.54 6.30
CA ASN A 131 13.87 -12.39 7.34
C ASN A 131 12.52 -12.95 6.85
N TYR A 132 11.68 -13.36 7.81
CA TYR A 132 10.30 -13.75 7.57
C TYR A 132 9.37 -12.78 8.28
N ILE A 133 8.67 -11.96 7.49
CA ILE A 133 7.70 -10.97 7.96
C ILE A 133 6.31 -11.45 7.55
N HIS A 134 5.46 -11.72 8.52
CA HIS A 134 4.16 -12.33 8.26
C HIS A 134 3.16 -12.04 9.36
N ASN A 135 1.88 -12.34 9.11
CA ASN A 135 0.80 -12.18 10.10
C ASN A 135 0.82 -10.78 10.76
N LEU A 136 1.06 -9.73 9.96
CA LEU A 136 0.94 -8.36 10.42
C LEU A 136 -0.51 -8.12 10.88
N ALA A 137 -0.69 -7.43 12.00
CA ALA A 137 -1.98 -7.31 12.64
C ALA A 137 -2.14 -5.93 13.28
N ASP A 138 -3.36 -5.39 13.15
CA ASP A 138 -3.80 -4.21 13.86
C ASP A 138 -5.05 -4.60 14.63
N THR A 139 -5.00 -4.49 15.95
CA THR A 139 -6.16 -4.72 16.81
C THR A 139 -6.99 -3.45 17.02
N SER A 140 -6.72 -2.37 16.26
CA SER A 140 -7.55 -1.17 16.28
C SER A 140 -8.97 -1.44 15.76
N SER A 141 -9.95 -0.77 16.37
CA SER A 141 -11.36 -0.93 16.02
C SER A 141 -11.79 -0.13 14.78
N ASN A 142 -10.94 0.79 14.29
CA ASN A 142 -11.22 1.59 13.10
C ASN A 142 -10.58 0.91 11.87
N PRO A 143 -11.36 0.31 10.97
CA PRO A 143 -10.80 -0.36 9.80
C PRO A 143 -10.08 0.59 8.82
N ASP A 144 -10.42 1.88 8.84
CA ASP A 144 -9.85 2.91 7.95
C ASP A 144 -8.47 3.41 8.43
N ASP A 145 -8.12 3.17 9.70
CA ASP A 145 -6.81 3.50 10.29
C ASP A 145 -5.78 2.39 10.07
N ARG A 146 -6.21 1.24 9.54
CA ARG A 146 -5.36 0.05 9.46
C ARG A 146 -4.32 0.24 8.36
N HIS A 147 -3.07 0.20 8.75
CA HIS A 147 -1.93 0.41 7.88
C HIS A 147 -0.94 -0.73 8.11
N PHE A 148 -0.69 -1.54 7.08
CA PHE A 148 0.30 -2.61 7.15
C PHE A 148 1.45 -2.34 6.21
N ASP A 149 2.67 -2.30 6.75
CA ASP A 149 3.89 -2.29 5.96
C ASP A 149 4.80 -3.46 6.37
N GLY A 150 5.30 -4.22 5.40
CA GLY A 150 6.33 -5.21 5.67
C GLY A 150 7.65 -4.53 6.06
N ILE A 151 8.26 -3.84 5.10
CA ILE A 151 9.46 -3.02 5.30
C ILE A 151 9.19 -1.60 4.77
N THR A 152 9.40 -0.60 5.62
CA THR A 152 9.29 0.82 5.25
C THR A 152 10.67 1.49 5.28
N LEU A 153 11.03 2.23 4.23
CA LEU A 153 12.21 3.10 4.17
C LEU A 153 11.73 4.55 4.25
N PHE A 154 12.22 5.30 5.23
CA PHE A 154 11.83 6.69 5.43
C PHE A 154 12.87 7.73 4.99
N GLY A 155 14.15 7.36 4.91
CA GLY A 155 15.24 8.27 4.59
C GLY A 155 16.59 7.55 4.48
N GLY A 156 17.60 8.26 3.96
CA GLY A 156 18.96 7.75 3.79
C GLY A 156 19.12 6.80 2.61
N GLY A 157 20.26 6.12 2.49
CA GLY A 157 20.54 5.31 1.31
C GLY A 157 21.46 4.12 1.54
N ASN A 158 21.76 3.38 0.48
CA ASN A 158 22.56 2.16 0.51
C ASN A 158 21.86 1.02 1.27
N ASN A 159 20.56 0.86 1.00
CA ASN A 159 19.74 -0.20 1.58
C ASN A 159 19.74 -1.43 0.69
N VAL A 160 19.97 -2.60 1.29
CA VAL A 160 19.88 -3.89 0.60
C VAL A 160 18.82 -4.73 1.30
N ILE A 161 17.77 -5.07 0.57
CA ILE A 161 16.68 -5.94 1.01
C ILE A 161 16.75 -7.21 0.15
N GLU A 162 17.27 -8.29 0.71
CA GLU A 162 17.59 -9.50 -0.05
C GLU A 162 17.14 -10.80 0.63
N ASN A 163 16.61 -11.74 -0.15
CA ASN A 163 16.23 -13.07 0.33
C ASN A 163 15.22 -13.02 1.50
N ASN A 164 14.34 -12.02 1.57
CA ASN A 164 13.30 -11.96 2.60
C ASN A 164 11.99 -12.55 2.07
N THR A 165 11.19 -13.10 2.98
CA THR A 165 9.79 -13.42 2.74
C THR A 165 8.93 -12.39 3.47
N ILE A 166 8.04 -11.73 2.74
CA ILE A 166 7.13 -10.73 3.28
C ILE A 166 5.71 -11.08 2.81
N LEU A 167 4.89 -11.53 3.75
CA LEU A 167 3.49 -11.92 3.50
C LEU A 167 2.55 -10.95 4.20
N MET A 168 1.87 -10.14 3.41
CA MET A 168 0.90 -9.16 3.87
C MET A 168 -0.40 -9.84 4.32
N PRO A 169 -1.10 -9.30 5.33
CA PRO A 169 -2.31 -9.92 5.86
C PRO A 169 -3.46 -9.88 4.85
N GLU A 170 -4.15 -11.01 4.67
CA GLU A 170 -5.33 -11.10 3.83
C GLU A 170 -6.49 -10.23 4.37
N LYS A 171 -7.24 -9.55 3.49
CA LYS A 171 -8.51 -8.83 3.78
C LYS A 171 -8.42 -7.53 4.58
N ASN A 172 -7.24 -6.96 4.76
CA ASN A 172 -7.04 -5.81 5.65
C ASN A 172 -6.34 -4.59 5.04
N GLY A 173 -6.31 -4.45 3.72
CA GLY A 173 -5.87 -3.21 3.07
C GLY A 173 -4.43 -2.82 3.41
N GLY A 174 -3.49 -3.79 3.37
CA GLY A 174 -2.08 -3.48 3.60
C GLY A 174 -1.57 -2.44 2.62
N THR A 175 -0.63 -1.60 3.02
CA THR A 175 -0.12 -0.52 2.15
C THR A 175 0.92 -1.08 1.18
N ALA A 176 2.00 -1.71 1.67
CA ALA A 176 2.94 -2.42 0.80
C ALA A 176 3.76 -3.49 1.55
N ALA A 177 4.22 -4.51 0.82
CA ALA A 177 5.25 -5.42 1.34
C ALA A 177 6.57 -4.66 1.51
N VAL A 178 6.91 -3.79 0.55
CA VAL A 178 8.00 -2.82 0.69
C VAL A 178 7.51 -1.42 0.32
N PHE A 179 7.62 -0.48 1.25
CA PHE A 179 7.29 0.93 1.02
C PHE A 179 8.54 1.80 1.11
N ILE A 180 8.92 2.43 0.00
CA ILE A 180 9.97 3.45 -0.07
C ILE A 180 9.33 4.83 -0.14
N LYS A 181 9.49 5.65 0.91
CA LYS A 181 8.89 6.99 1.01
C LYS A 181 9.86 7.98 1.63
N THR A 182 10.01 9.16 1.02
CA THR A 182 10.91 10.21 1.55
C THR A 182 10.27 10.99 2.70
N GLU A 183 10.16 10.40 3.90
CA GLU A 183 9.58 11.07 5.08
C GLU A 183 10.63 11.87 5.88
N PHE A 184 11.88 11.39 5.90
CA PHE A 184 13.02 11.97 6.63
C PHE A 184 14.18 12.33 5.70
N GLY A 185 13.86 12.78 4.49
CA GLY A 185 14.83 13.21 3.48
C GLY A 185 14.92 12.28 2.28
N SER A 186 15.89 12.55 1.41
CA SER A 186 16.10 11.80 0.16
C SER A 186 16.52 10.36 0.43
N ILE A 187 16.14 9.47 -0.49
CA ILE A 187 16.53 8.07 -0.49
C ILE A 187 17.33 7.74 -1.75
N ASN A 188 18.44 7.01 -1.61
CA ASN A 188 19.22 6.56 -2.77
C ASN A 188 19.82 5.18 -2.60
N ASN A 189 20.16 4.54 -3.72
CA ASN A 189 20.87 3.26 -3.76
C ASN A 189 20.14 2.18 -2.96
N VAL A 190 18.91 1.86 -3.37
CA VAL A 190 18.10 0.82 -2.76
C VAL A 190 18.09 -0.39 -3.68
N THR A 191 18.40 -1.57 -3.16
CA THR A 191 18.33 -2.83 -3.90
C THR A 191 17.31 -3.76 -3.23
N LEU A 192 16.28 -4.15 -3.97
CA LEU A 192 15.33 -5.21 -3.63
C LEU A 192 15.64 -6.41 -4.53
N LYS A 193 16.23 -7.47 -3.96
CA LYS A 193 16.68 -8.63 -4.72
C LYS A 193 16.23 -9.95 -4.13
N ASN A 194 15.77 -10.90 -4.94
CA ASN A 194 15.50 -12.27 -4.49
C ASN A 194 14.52 -12.35 -3.31
N ASN A 195 13.54 -11.47 -3.20
CA ASN A 195 12.54 -11.54 -2.14
C ASN A 195 11.29 -12.29 -2.63
N LEU A 196 10.55 -12.90 -1.71
CA LEU A 196 9.17 -13.35 -1.91
C LEU A 196 8.23 -12.34 -1.26
N LEU A 197 7.49 -11.63 -2.10
CA LEU A 197 6.57 -10.57 -1.69
C LEU A 197 5.15 -11.00 -2.07
N GLY A 198 4.29 -11.18 -1.08
CA GLY A 198 2.93 -11.64 -1.31
C GLY A 198 1.93 -11.16 -0.25
N GLY A 199 0.72 -11.68 -0.34
CA GLY A 199 -0.44 -11.26 0.43
C GLY A 199 -1.18 -10.06 -0.17
N ASP A 200 -2.16 -9.57 0.59
CA ASP A 200 -3.14 -8.57 0.13
C ASP A 200 -2.64 -7.13 0.37
N ALA A 201 -1.52 -6.79 -0.28
CA ALA A 201 -0.97 -5.44 -0.32
C ALA A 201 -1.75 -4.55 -1.29
N SER A 202 -1.79 -3.23 -1.08
CA SER A 202 -2.34 -2.27 -2.04
C SER A 202 -1.51 -2.29 -3.33
N TYR A 203 -0.22 -2.00 -3.19
CA TYR A 203 0.80 -2.36 -4.18
C TYR A 203 1.85 -3.17 -3.47
N THR A 204 2.37 -4.21 -4.11
CA THR A 204 3.35 -5.09 -3.46
C THR A 204 4.64 -4.34 -3.12
N VAL A 205 5.10 -3.49 -4.05
CA VAL A 205 6.15 -2.49 -3.79
C VAL A 205 5.62 -1.11 -4.12
N TYR A 206 5.75 -0.17 -3.19
CA TYR A 206 5.33 1.21 -3.36
C TYR A 206 6.53 2.15 -3.25
N VAL A 207 6.74 2.99 -4.26
CA VAL A 207 7.80 4.00 -4.31
C VAL A 207 7.19 5.39 -4.48
N GLU A 208 7.34 6.24 -3.48
CA GLU A 208 6.73 7.58 -3.42
C GLU A 208 7.73 8.68 -3.06
N ASP A 209 7.93 9.64 -3.96
CA ASP A 209 8.53 10.91 -3.60
C ASP A 209 7.52 11.79 -2.85
N THR A 210 7.98 12.43 -1.77
CA THR A 210 7.25 13.48 -1.08
C THR A 210 7.94 14.84 -1.26
N ALA A 211 7.32 15.91 -0.78
CA ALA A 211 7.95 17.23 -0.75
C ALA A 211 9.24 17.31 0.09
N LYS A 212 9.55 16.28 0.90
CA LYS A 212 10.69 16.26 1.83
C LYS A 212 11.98 15.67 1.22
N GLY A 213 11.93 15.07 0.04
CA GLY A 213 13.12 14.53 -0.63
C GLY A 213 12.80 13.68 -1.86
N ASN A 214 13.84 13.32 -2.61
CA ASN A 214 13.73 12.53 -3.83
C ASN A 214 14.25 11.11 -3.61
N ILE A 215 13.69 10.14 -4.33
CA ILE A 215 14.20 8.78 -4.42
C ILE A 215 15.07 8.65 -5.69
N SER A 216 16.13 7.84 -5.64
CA SER A 216 16.97 7.59 -6.82
C SER A 216 17.69 6.25 -6.72
N ASN A 217 18.14 5.71 -7.86
CA ASN A 217 18.91 4.46 -7.93
C ASN A 217 18.25 3.29 -7.18
N VAL A 218 16.98 3.06 -7.46
CA VAL A 218 16.24 1.90 -6.94
C VAL A 218 16.33 0.77 -7.96
N LEU A 219 16.82 -0.38 -7.54
CA LEU A 219 16.90 -1.61 -8.33
C LEU A 219 15.99 -2.66 -7.71
N ILE A 220 15.04 -3.17 -8.50
CA ILE A 220 14.09 -4.22 -8.11
C ILE A 220 14.29 -5.38 -9.07
N GLU A 221 14.94 -6.45 -8.60
CA GLU A 221 15.28 -7.57 -9.47
C GLU A 221 15.11 -8.96 -8.86
N HIS A 222 14.77 -9.94 -9.68
CA HIS A 222 14.71 -11.35 -9.27
C HIS A 222 13.79 -11.64 -8.07
N ASN A 223 12.79 -10.81 -7.83
CA ASN A 223 11.81 -11.04 -6.78
C ASN A 223 10.65 -11.89 -7.32
N TYR A 224 10.06 -12.71 -6.46
CA TYR A 224 8.71 -13.24 -6.64
C TYR A 224 7.74 -12.21 -6.08
N VAL A 225 6.86 -11.68 -6.93
CA VAL A 225 5.94 -10.60 -6.58
C VAL A 225 4.51 -11.02 -6.93
N GLU A 226 3.72 -11.35 -5.91
CA GLU A 226 2.27 -11.49 -6.07
C GLU A 226 1.69 -10.11 -6.37
N ARG A 227 0.66 -10.05 -7.22
CA ARG A 227 -0.04 -8.81 -7.53
C ARG A 227 -0.79 -8.32 -6.29
N GLY A 228 -0.43 -7.14 -5.80
CA GLY A 228 -1.26 -6.40 -4.87
C GLY A 228 -2.58 -5.97 -5.51
N MET A 229 -3.47 -5.43 -4.69
CA MET A 229 -4.82 -4.99 -5.02
C MET A 229 -4.86 -4.06 -6.25
N TYR A 230 -4.00 -3.04 -6.30
CA TYR A 230 -3.86 -2.10 -7.42
C TYR A 230 -2.77 -2.49 -8.42
N GLY A 231 -1.85 -3.39 -8.07
CA GLY A 231 -0.79 -3.86 -8.95
C GLY A 231 0.47 -4.32 -8.23
N TYR A 232 1.49 -4.69 -9.01
CA TYR A 232 2.78 -5.18 -8.49
C TYR A 232 3.64 -4.05 -7.91
N PHE A 233 3.76 -2.96 -8.68
CA PHE A 233 4.65 -1.85 -8.40
C PHE A 233 3.88 -0.54 -8.57
N ASN A 234 3.89 0.32 -7.56
CA ASN A 234 3.57 1.73 -7.75
C ASN A 234 4.85 2.55 -7.74
N VAL A 235 4.99 3.41 -8.75
CA VAL A 235 6.17 4.24 -8.91
C VAL A 235 5.69 5.65 -9.24
N VAL A 236 5.79 6.53 -8.25
CA VAL A 236 5.44 7.94 -8.38
C VAL A 236 6.72 8.77 -8.41
N GLY A 237 6.88 9.62 -9.44
CA GLY A 237 7.99 10.58 -9.53
C GLY A 237 9.37 9.99 -9.86
N ASN A 238 9.50 8.67 -9.96
CA ASN A 238 10.78 7.96 -10.03
C ASN A 238 10.90 7.02 -11.24
N ASN A 239 12.13 6.63 -11.60
CA ASN A 239 12.43 5.58 -12.59
C ASN A 239 13.29 4.46 -11.95
N PRO A 240 12.71 3.58 -11.12
CA PRO A 240 13.39 2.39 -10.64
C PRO A 240 13.74 1.48 -11.83
N THR A 241 14.88 0.81 -11.74
CA THR A 241 15.22 -0.27 -12.66
C THR A 241 14.53 -1.54 -12.18
N ILE A 242 13.53 -2.02 -12.92
CA ILE A 242 12.76 -3.22 -12.60
C ILE A 242 13.09 -4.28 -13.66
N ARG A 243 13.65 -5.42 -13.26
CA ARG A 243 14.02 -6.48 -14.22
C ARG A 243 14.01 -7.87 -13.60
N ASN A 244 13.74 -8.89 -14.41
CA ASN A 244 13.83 -10.30 -14.02
C ASN A 244 12.99 -10.70 -12.78
N ASN A 245 11.95 -9.95 -12.44
CA ASN A 245 11.01 -10.33 -11.39
C ASN A 245 9.97 -11.30 -11.95
N VAL A 246 9.59 -12.31 -11.18
CA VAL A 246 8.47 -13.20 -11.48
C VAL A 246 7.21 -12.61 -10.85
N GLN A 247 6.22 -12.29 -11.68
CA GLN A 247 4.97 -11.65 -11.28
C GLN A 247 3.82 -12.61 -11.52
N TRP A 248 2.88 -12.71 -10.57
CA TRP A 248 1.66 -13.49 -10.76
C TRP A 248 0.49 -12.89 -9.98
N GLN A 249 -0.72 -13.14 -10.45
CA GLN A 249 -1.95 -12.76 -9.77
C GLN A 249 -2.66 -13.99 -9.19
N ASP A 250 -2.90 -14.02 -7.87
CA ASP A 250 -3.64 -15.12 -7.24
C ASP A 250 -5.07 -15.23 -7.76
N GLY A 251 -5.52 -16.48 -7.93
CA GLY A 251 -6.82 -16.79 -8.51
C GLY A 251 -6.94 -16.61 -10.02
N VAL A 252 -5.93 -16.02 -10.68
CA VAL A 252 -5.88 -15.85 -12.15
C VAL A 252 -4.77 -16.70 -12.74
N ASP A 253 -3.53 -16.48 -12.28
CA ASP A 253 -2.36 -17.20 -12.74
C ASP A 253 -2.09 -18.44 -11.87
N ALA A 254 -1.41 -19.41 -12.45
CA ALA A 254 -0.83 -20.48 -11.64
C ALA A 254 0.26 -19.90 -10.74
N THR A 255 0.20 -20.19 -9.44
CA THR A 255 1.24 -19.79 -8.49
C THR A 255 2.60 -20.30 -8.99
N PRO A 256 3.59 -19.42 -9.17
CA PRO A 256 4.92 -19.83 -9.60
C PRO A 256 5.50 -20.81 -8.59
N LYS A 257 6.17 -21.85 -9.10
CA LYS A 257 7.09 -22.66 -8.29
C LYS A 257 8.50 -22.13 -8.51
N ALA A 258 9.43 -22.42 -7.61
CA ALA A 258 10.83 -21.99 -7.74
C ALA A 258 11.35 -22.17 -9.18
N SER A 259 11.46 -21.07 -9.93
CA SER A 259 11.79 -21.08 -11.35
C SER A 259 12.88 -20.07 -11.71
N LEU A 260 13.39 -19.30 -10.74
CA LEU A 260 14.49 -18.39 -10.98
C LEU A 260 15.80 -19.18 -11.18
N PRO A 261 16.48 -19.02 -12.33
CA PRO A 261 17.86 -19.47 -12.46
C PRO A 261 18.71 -18.70 -11.44
N SER A 262 19.46 -19.41 -10.60
CA SER A 262 20.48 -18.80 -9.76
C SER A 262 21.40 -17.97 -10.65
N ASP A 263 21.55 -16.67 -10.38
CA ASP A 263 22.45 -15.76 -11.10
C ASP A 263 23.95 -16.05 -10.83
N GLY A 264 24.28 -17.26 -10.39
CA GLY A 264 25.61 -17.65 -9.92
C GLY A 264 26.04 -16.94 -8.63
N SER A 265 25.20 -16.07 -8.05
CA SER A 265 25.49 -15.31 -6.83
C SER A 265 24.68 -15.78 -5.63
N SER A 266 24.12 -17.01 -5.67
CA SER A 266 23.39 -17.60 -4.55
C SER A 266 24.31 -17.70 -3.34
N SER A 267 24.33 -16.65 -2.52
CA SER A 267 24.66 -16.79 -1.13
C SER A 267 23.47 -17.54 -0.53
N PRO A 268 23.61 -18.80 -0.10
CA PRO A 268 22.55 -19.47 0.63
C PRO A 268 22.12 -18.58 1.80
N ALA A 269 20.87 -18.75 2.27
CA ALA A 269 20.42 -18.16 3.53
C ALA A 269 21.57 -18.29 4.55
N PRO A 270 22.00 -17.20 5.21
CA PRO A 270 23.17 -17.26 6.07
C PRO A 270 22.95 -18.37 7.10
N SER A 271 23.84 -19.36 7.08
CA SER A 271 23.85 -20.42 8.08
C SER A 271 24.24 -19.79 9.41
N ALA A 272 23.41 -20.02 10.44
CA ALA A 272 23.66 -19.48 11.77
C ALA A 272 25.08 -19.86 12.24
N PRO A 273 25.89 -18.91 12.75
CA PRO A 273 27.12 -19.26 13.43
C PRO A 273 26.79 -20.16 14.64
N ALA A 274 27.65 -21.14 14.93
CA ALA A 274 27.46 -22.01 16.09
C ALA A 274 27.27 -21.16 17.37
N PRO A 275 26.32 -21.51 18.26
CA PRO A 275 26.09 -20.76 19.49
C PRO A 275 27.39 -20.63 20.28
N THR A 276 27.81 -19.39 20.54
CA THR A 276 28.90 -19.11 21.47
C THR A 276 28.42 -19.44 22.89
N ALA A 277 29.30 -20.01 23.71
CA ALA A 277 28.97 -20.33 25.10
C ALA A 277 28.55 -19.05 25.84
N PRO A 278 27.51 -19.10 26.71
CA PRO A 278 27.02 -17.92 27.40
C PRO A 278 28.14 -17.25 28.19
N THR A 279 28.42 -15.99 27.93
CA THR A 279 29.22 -15.18 28.86
C THR A 279 28.33 -14.78 30.01
N THR A 280 28.64 -15.26 31.22
CA THR A 280 27.95 -14.91 32.46
C THR A 280 27.82 -13.37 32.58
N PRO A 281 26.61 -12.82 32.77
CA PRO A 281 26.44 -11.39 33.00
C PRO A 281 27.26 -10.98 34.22
N THR A 282 28.21 -10.05 34.03
CA THR A 282 28.91 -9.46 35.18
C THR A 282 27.97 -8.44 35.78
N ALA A 283 27.57 -8.62 37.05
CA ALA A 283 26.71 -7.68 37.75
C ALA A 283 27.30 -6.26 37.67
N PRO A 284 26.48 -5.20 37.47
CA PRO A 284 26.98 -3.84 37.41
C PRO A 284 27.72 -3.48 38.70
N THR A 285 28.98 -3.06 38.59
CA THR A 285 29.66 -2.41 39.70
C THR A 285 28.96 -1.09 40.02
N ALA A 286 28.55 -0.92 41.28
CA ALA A 286 27.93 0.31 41.77
C ALA A 286 28.82 1.53 41.47
N PRO A 287 28.26 2.67 41.03
CA PRO A 287 29.05 3.86 40.72
C PRO A 287 29.74 4.38 41.98
N THR A 288 31.06 4.57 41.89
CA THR A 288 31.86 5.26 42.91
C THR A 288 31.43 6.72 43.01
N ALA A 289 31.19 7.18 44.24
CA ALA A 289 30.83 8.56 44.55
C ALA A 289 31.90 9.56 44.03
N PRO A 290 31.50 10.70 43.46
CA PRO A 290 32.44 11.71 43.00
C PRO A 290 33.17 12.37 44.17
N THR A 291 34.48 12.51 44.01
CA THR A 291 35.39 13.24 44.90
C THR A 291 35.07 14.74 44.90
N PRO A 292 35.00 15.43 46.05
CA PRO A 292 34.69 16.85 46.08
C PRO A 292 35.90 17.69 45.64
N PRO A 293 35.73 18.75 44.82
CA PRO A 293 36.81 19.68 44.54
C PRO A 293 37.12 20.53 45.79
N SER A 294 38.41 20.57 46.13
CA SER A 294 39.00 21.42 47.16
C SER A 294 38.90 22.89 46.80
N GLY A 295 38.50 23.72 47.77
CA GLY A 295 38.29 25.15 47.61
C GLY A 295 39.54 26.03 47.54
N GLY A 296 39.28 27.25 47.08
CA GLY A 296 40.07 28.47 47.21
C GLY A 296 39.22 29.60 46.60
N HIS A 297 38.44 30.34 47.42
CA HIS A 297 38.74 31.69 47.93
C HIS A 297 38.91 32.73 46.79
N ASP A 298 38.32 33.92 46.75
CA ASP A 298 37.51 34.76 47.65
C ASP A 298 37.13 35.99 46.78
N SER A 299 35.89 36.47 46.69
CA SER A 299 35.38 37.65 47.41
C SER A 299 34.25 38.25 46.54
N GLY A 300 33.12 38.75 47.03
CA GLY A 300 32.56 38.86 48.36
C GLY A 300 31.12 39.41 48.26
N GLY A 301 30.45 39.53 49.40
CA GLY A 301 29.29 40.43 49.54
C GLY A 301 27.93 39.79 49.85
N SER A 302 27.76 39.43 51.13
CA SER A 302 26.50 39.30 51.89
C SER A 302 25.42 40.32 51.47
N THR A 303 24.11 40.01 51.43
CA THR A 303 23.17 39.69 52.53
C THR A 303 21.98 38.91 51.94
N GLY A 304 21.21 38.02 52.58
CA GLY A 304 20.98 37.63 53.96
C GLY A 304 19.48 37.31 54.11
N GLY A 305 19.10 36.07 54.47
CA GLY A 305 17.83 35.78 55.17
C GLY A 305 16.78 34.84 54.52
N ASN A 306 16.75 33.59 55.02
CA ASN A 306 15.60 32.68 55.31
C ASN A 306 14.55 32.24 54.23
N ILE A 307 14.65 30.96 53.79
CA ILE A 307 13.83 29.75 54.13
C ILE A 307 12.30 29.93 54.39
N PRO A 308 11.34 29.02 54.03
CA PRO A 308 11.45 27.60 53.59
C PRO A 308 10.53 27.10 52.42
N SER A 309 10.90 25.91 51.91
CA SER A 309 10.04 24.73 51.60
C SER A 309 8.81 24.83 50.68
N GLY A 310 8.84 24.04 49.59
CA GLY A 310 7.62 23.50 48.99
C GLY A 310 7.80 22.92 47.58
N SER A 311 7.81 21.58 47.51
CA SER A 311 7.42 20.70 46.39
C SER A 311 7.26 21.29 44.97
N VAL A 312 8.04 20.82 44.01
CA VAL A 312 7.81 21.06 42.57
C VAL A 312 7.56 19.73 41.85
N GLY A 313 6.29 19.50 41.53
CA GLY A 313 5.84 18.56 40.51
C GLY A 313 5.87 19.22 39.13
N GLY A 314 6.08 18.41 38.10
CA GLY A 314 6.38 18.80 36.72
C GLY A 314 5.33 19.68 36.05
N SER A 315 5.85 20.62 35.26
CA SER A 315 5.12 21.65 34.52
C SER A 315 4.67 21.15 33.15
N SER A 316 3.37 21.33 32.86
CA SER A 316 2.78 21.39 31.53
C SER A 316 2.68 22.86 31.10
N GLY A 317 3.43 23.27 30.08
CA GLY A 317 3.42 24.65 29.57
C GLY A 317 2.35 24.87 28.50
N GLY A 318 1.20 25.42 28.90
CA GLY A 318 0.28 26.15 28.01
C GLY A 318 0.63 27.63 28.04
N SER A 319 0.76 28.26 26.87
CA SER A 319 1.03 29.70 26.73
C SER A 319 -0.27 30.44 26.41
N THR A 320 -0.60 31.43 27.26
CA THR A 320 -1.60 32.46 27.00
C THR A 320 -0.94 33.82 26.95
N GLY A 321 -1.34 34.64 25.97
CA GLY A 321 -1.39 36.10 26.10
C GLY A 321 -0.60 36.88 25.05
N SER A 322 -1.30 37.59 24.16
CA SER A 322 -1.65 39.00 24.44
C SER A 322 -2.46 39.63 23.31
N LYS A 323 -3.38 40.50 23.73
CA LYS A 323 -4.28 41.34 22.93
C LYS A 323 -3.55 42.53 22.29
N GLY A 324 -4.09 42.99 21.17
CA GLY A 324 -3.90 44.34 20.63
C GLY A 324 -4.95 44.62 19.54
N ASP A 325 -6.09 45.18 19.93
CA ASP A 325 -7.08 45.77 19.03
C ASP A 325 -6.63 47.16 18.56
N THR A 326 -6.88 47.50 17.29
CA THR A 326 -7.49 48.80 16.90
C THR A 326 -7.93 48.80 15.42
N GLY A 327 -9.18 49.21 15.18
CA GLY A 327 -9.52 50.18 14.14
C GLY A 327 -10.09 49.63 12.83
N GLY A 328 -11.39 49.86 12.59
CA GLY A 328 -12.12 49.37 11.42
C GLY A 328 -12.10 50.28 10.19
N SER A 329 -12.71 49.80 9.10
CA SER A 329 -13.48 50.61 8.15
C SER A 329 -14.31 49.71 7.23
N THR A 330 -15.45 50.26 6.84
CA THR A 330 -16.61 49.67 6.18
C THR A 330 -16.59 49.82 4.66
N GLY A 331 -17.17 48.84 3.94
CA GLY A 331 -18.08 49.07 2.82
C GLY A 331 -17.51 49.18 1.39
N GLY A 332 -18.12 48.42 0.46
CA GLY A 332 -18.03 48.67 -1.00
C GLY A 332 -18.36 47.43 -1.85
N ASN A 333 -19.37 47.53 -2.72
CA ASN A 333 -20.06 46.46 -3.45
C ASN A 333 -19.88 46.63 -4.99
N ILE A 334 -19.54 45.56 -5.74
CA ILE A 334 -19.92 45.20 -7.17
C ILE A 334 -19.37 46.12 -8.33
N PRO A 335 -19.23 45.72 -9.65
CA PRO A 335 -19.45 44.44 -10.41
C PRO A 335 -18.34 43.99 -11.42
N SER A 336 -18.50 42.73 -11.87
CA SER A 336 -18.27 42.14 -13.22
C SER A 336 -17.83 43.02 -14.41
N GLY A 337 -16.84 42.54 -15.17
CA GLY A 337 -16.58 42.90 -16.58
C GLY A 337 -15.56 41.99 -17.28
N SER A 338 -16.01 41.28 -18.32
CA SER A 338 -15.20 40.57 -19.32
C SER A 338 -14.48 41.58 -20.23
N VAL A 339 -13.29 41.25 -20.75
CA VAL A 339 -12.81 41.33 -22.17
C VAL A 339 -11.27 41.13 -22.17
N GLY A 340 -10.78 40.33 -23.11
CA GLY A 340 -9.41 39.80 -23.15
C GLY A 340 -8.33 40.67 -23.79
N GLY A 341 -7.18 40.03 -24.05
CA GLY A 341 -6.10 40.59 -24.87
C GLY A 341 -4.70 40.46 -24.26
N SER A 342 -4.08 39.31 -24.50
CA SER A 342 -2.67 39.10 -24.89
C SER A 342 -1.49 39.72 -24.09
N SER A 343 -0.49 38.85 -23.95
CA SER A 343 0.96 39.09 -24.00
C SER A 343 1.75 39.21 -22.69
N GLY A 344 2.87 38.48 -22.68
CA GLY A 344 4.00 38.72 -21.79
C GLY A 344 4.25 37.59 -20.79
N GLY A 345 5.11 36.64 -21.17
CA GLY A 345 5.56 35.60 -20.27
C GLY A 345 6.32 36.14 -19.05
N SER A 346 6.21 35.41 -17.94
CA SER A 346 7.27 35.32 -16.95
C SER A 346 7.18 33.97 -16.25
N THR A 347 8.24 33.20 -16.42
CA THR A 347 8.57 31.97 -15.69
C THR A 347 8.72 32.30 -14.20
N GLY A 348 7.86 31.74 -13.37
CA GLY A 348 7.89 31.96 -11.93
C GLY A 348 7.37 30.75 -11.19
N ASN A 349 8.27 29.80 -10.94
CA ASN A 349 8.10 28.74 -9.97
C ASN A 349 7.79 29.37 -8.61
N LYS A 350 6.55 29.30 -8.16
CA LYS A 350 6.19 29.63 -6.78
C LYS A 350 5.53 28.40 -6.19
N GLY A 351 6.32 27.63 -5.43
CA GLY A 351 5.77 26.70 -4.48
C GLY A 351 4.87 27.49 -3.54
N ASP A 352 3.63 27.05 -3.40
CA ASP A 352 2.79 27.49 -2.30
C ASP A 352 2.54 26.31 -1.37
N THR A 353 2.86 26.62 -0.12
CA THR A 353 2.88 25.78 1.06
C THR A 353 1.49 25.21 1.36
N GLY A 354 1.45 23.94 1.78
CA GLY A 354 0.25 23.36 2.34
C GLY A 354 -0.23 24.12 3.58
N GLY A 355 -1.56 24.15 3.72
CA GLY A 355 -2.28 24.43 4.96
C GLY A 355 -2.99 25.79 5.02
N SER A 356 -4.32 25.80 4.89
CA SER A 356 -5.19 25.83 6.08
C SER A 356 -6.67 26.01 5.71
N SER A 357 -7.48 25.09 6.24
CA SER A 357 -8.82 25.29 6.83
C SER A 357 -9.90 26.07 6.08
N GLY A 358 -11.00 25.37 5.81
CA GLY A 358 -12.35 25.95 5.75
C GLY A 358 -13.10 25.51 4.50
N GLY A 359 -14.00 24.54 4.66
CA GLY A 359 -14.74 23.92 3.56
C GLY A 359 -15.31 24.94 2.57
N LYS A 360 -14.96 24.77 1.29
CA LYS A 360 -15.51 25.55 0.18
C LYS A 360 -15.42 24.77 -1.13
N GLY A 361 -16.46 23.98 -1.42
CA GLY A 361 -16.81 23.50 -2.77
C GLY A 361 -15.71 22.80 -3.58
N PRO A 362 -16.02 22.35 -4.81
CA PRO A 362 -15.01 21.83 -5.73
C PRO A 362 -14.02 22.94 -6.10
N VAL A 363 -12.72 22.72 -5.93
CA VAL A 363 -11.66 23.61 -6.44
C VAL A 363 -11.23 23.11 -7.82
N ASP A 364 -11.33 23.97 -8.85
CA ASP A 364 -10.97 23.65 -10.23
C ASP A 364 -9.50 24.01 -10.49
N PHE A 365 -8.63 23.01 -10.66
CA PHE A 365 -7.23 23.22 -11.03
C PHE A 365 -7.09 23.01 -12.55
N GLY A 366 -6.81 24.09 -13.28
CA GLY A 366 -6.50 24.03 -14.70
C GLY A 366 -5.27 24.88 -15.01
N HIS A 367 -4.16 24.25 -15.41
CA HIS A 367 -2.94 24.95 -15.77
C HIS A 367 -2.55 24.70 -17.23
N GLY A 368 -2.68 25.73 -18.07
CA GLY A 368 -2.12 25.73 -19.43
C GLY A 368 -0.60 25.99 -19.40
N GLY A 369 0.20 24.93 -19.45
CA GLY A 369 1.66 25.00 -19.57
C GLY A 369 2.20 24.00 -20.59
N ASN A 370 3.10 24.43 -21.47
CA ASN A 370 3.81 23.59 -22.45
C ASN A 370 5.05 22.93 -21.81
N ILE A 371 4.87 22.09 -20.79
CA ILE A 371 5.93 21.21 -20.28
C ILE A 371 5.52 19.77 -20.48
N LYS A 372 6.51 18.91 -20.69
CA LYS A 372 6.35 17.51 -21.16
C LYS A 372 5.47 16.62 -20.27
N TRP A 373 5.08 17.10 -19.08
CA TRP A 373 4.03 16.62 -18.19
C TRP A 373 3.56 17.82 -17.37
N ASN A 374 2.26 18.20 -17.37
CA ASN A 374 1.78 19.12 -16.32
C ASN A 374 1.43 18.31 -15.07
N VAL A 375 1.66 18.90 -13.90
CA VAL A 375 1.41 18.24 -12.62
C VAL A 375 0.35 19.05 -11.88
N ASP A 376 -0.86 18.51 -11.77
CA ASP A 376 -1.97 19.10 -11.02
C ASP A 376 -2.08 18.38 -9.68
N LYS A 377 -1.97 19.13 -8.58
CA LYS A 377 -2.05 18.58 -7.22
C LYS A 377 -3.23 19.20 -6.49
N GLY A 378 -4.18 18.35 -6.13
CA GLY A 378 -5.31 18.64 -5.27
C GLY A 378 -4.92 18.91 -3.81
N THR A 379 -5.96 19.19 -3.04
CA THR A 379 -6.01 19.46 -1.61
C THR A 379 -6.36 18.18 -0.83
N ASN A 380 -6.87 18.27 0.40
CA ASN A 380 -7.42 17.10 1.11
C ASN A 380 -8.96 17.16 1.16
N GLY A 381 -9.57 17.96 0.28
CA GLY A 381 -11.01 18.05 0.11
C GLY A 381 -11.37 17.87 -1.37
N PRO A 382 -12.67 17.85 -1.71
CA PRO A 382 -13.11 17.54 -3.07
C PRO A 382 -12.53 18.47 -4.13
N ASP A 383 -11.82 17.90 -5.09
CA ASP A 383 -11.17 18.63 -6.18
C ASP A 383 -11.71 18.25 -7.55
N HIS A 384 -11.64 19.20 -8.49
CA HIS A 384 -11.85 18.96 -9.90
C HIS A 384 -10.51 19.18 -10.62
N LEU A 385 -9.87 18.09 -10.99
CA LEU A 385 -8.55 18.08 -11.61
C LEU A 385 -8.72 17.87 -13.11
N LYS A 386 -8.40 18.89 -13.90
CA LYS A 386 -8.61 18.86 -15.34
C LYS A 386 -7.29 19.01 -16.10
N GLY A 387 -6.86 17.90 -16.70
CA GLY A 387 -5.75 17.88 -17.63
C GLY A 387 -5.93 18.87 -18.80
N THR A 388 -4.79 19.35 -19.29
CA THR A 388 -4.65 19.99 -20.60
C THR A 388 -4.89 18.98 -21.73
N PRO A 389 -4.81 19.38 -23.01
CA PRO A 389 -4.77 18.41 -24.11
C PRO A 389 -3.47 17.60 -24.20
N GLY A 390 -2.45 17.98 -23.42
CA GLY A 390 -1.18 17.26 -23.32
C GLY A 390 -1.26 16.11 -22.34
N ALA A 391 -0.12 15.50 -22.02
CA ALA A 391 -0.07 14.45 -21.03
C ALA A 391 0.10 15.04 -19.62
N ASP A 392 -0.77 14.68 -18.69
CA ASP A 392 -0.83 15.29 -17.37
C ASP A 392 -0.77 14.26 -16.23
N HIS A 393 -0.23 14.66 -15.08
CA HIS A 393 -0.26 13.89 -13.84
C HIS A 393 -1.16 14.62 -12.83
N MET A 394 -2.29 14.02 -12.49
CA MET A 394 -3.29 14.58 -11.59
C MET A 394 -3.29 13.82 -10.26
N TYR A 395 -3.13 14.53 -9.14
CA TYR A 395 -3.05 13.97 -7.79
C TYR A 395 -4.19 14.50 -6.92
N GLY A 396 -5.25 13.74 -6.64
CA GLY A 396 -6.42 14.18 -5.85
C GLY A 396 -6.13 14.30 -4.37
N ARG A 397 -5.50 13.26 -3.83
CA ARG A 397 -5.07 13.08 -2.43
C ARG A 397 -6.17 12.65 -1.47
N GLY A 398 -7.30 13.31 -1.36
CA GLY A 398 -8.32 12.89 -0.40
C GLY A 398 -9.49 13.82 -0.43
N GLY A 399 -10.66 13.31 -0.07
CA GLY A 399 -11.92 13.93 -0.46
C GLY A 399 -12.54 13.17 -1.63
N ASN A 400 -13.58 13.74 -2.23
CA ASN A 400 -14.24 13.15 -3.41
C ASN A 400 -13.77 13.91 -4.66
N ASP A 401 -12.80 13.36 -5.35
CA ASP A 401 -12.10 14.01 -6.43
C ASP A 401 -12.68 13.60 -7.79
N THR A 402 -12.62 14.53 -8.74
CA THR A 402 -12.99 14.28 -10.13
C THR A 402 -11.81 14.58 -11.04
N TYR A 403 -11.33 13.54 -11.72
CA TYR A 403 -10.23 13.60 -12.68
C TYR A 403 -10.78 13.65 -14.11
N VAL A 404 -10.38 14.64 -14.91
CA VAL A 404 -10.76 14.71 -16.33
C VAL A 404 -9.60 14.25 -17.18
N VAL A 405 -9.74 13.05 -17.75
CA VAL A 405 -8.75 12.40 -18.61
C VAL A 405 -9.14 12.60 -20.07
N ASN A 406 -8.23 13.17 -20.86
CA ASN A 406 -8.48 13.42 -22.28
C ASN A 406 -7.31 12.98 -23.19
N HIS A 407 -6.19 12.59 -22.60
CA HIS A 407 -5.00 12.19 -23.31
C HIS A 407 -4.50 10.81 -22.83
N SER A 408 -4.05 9.97 -23.77
CA SER A 408 -3.68 8.56 -23.50
C SER A 408 -2.54 8.36 -22.49
N ASN A 409 -1.77 9.41 -22.22
CA ASN A 409 -0.69 9.40 -21.24
C ASN A 409 -1.03 10.18 -19.96
N ASP A 410 -2.28 10.61 -19.79
CA ASP A 410 -2.72 11.16 -18.51
C ASP A 410 -2.62 10.11 -17.43
N LYS A 411 -2.20 10.52 -16.23
CA LYS A 411 -2.13 9.66 -15.05
C LYS A 411 -2.91 10.27 -13.91
N VAL A 412 -3.75 9.46 -13.28
CA VAL A 412 -4.51 9.81 -12.09
C VAL A 412 -3.91 9.12 -10.89
N PHE A 413 -3.68 9.87 -9.82
CA PHE A 413 -3.05 9.41 -8.58
C PHE A 413 -3.94 9.75 -7.40
N GLU A 414 -4.75 8.79 -7.00
CA GLU A 414 -5.53 8.86 -5.76
C GLU A 414 -4.72 8.32 -4.58
N SER A 415 -4.83 8.97 -3.41
CA SER A 415 -4.12 8.52 -2.23
C SER A 415 -4.79 7.32 -1.62
N ILE A 416 -4.03 6.23 -1.51
CA ILE A 416 -4.40 5.09 -0.68
C ILE A 416 -4.31 5.39 0.83
N ARG A 417 -3.64 6.47 1.24
CA ARG A 417 -3.36 6.80 2.65
C ARG A 417 -4.46 7.63 3.32
N HIS A 418 -5.34 8.25 2.54
CA HIS A 418 -6.46 9.07 3.02
C HIS A 418 -7.71 8.81 2.18
N SER A 419 -7.95 7.54 1.80
CA SER A 419 -8.99 7.07 0.87
C SER A 419 -10.43 7.21 1.42
N GLY A 420 -10.70 8.26 2.18
CA GLY A 420 -12.04 8.73 2.50
C GLY A 420 -12.54 9.57 1.33
N GLY A 421 -13.11 8.91 0.33
CA GLY A 421 -13.49 9.53 -0.93
C GLY A 421 -14.45 8.64 -1.71
N ILE A 422 -15.19 9.25 -2.65
CA ILE A 422 -15.77 8.54 -3.79
C ILE A 422 -15.29 9.27 -5.02
N ASP A 423 -14.26 8.72 -5.64
CA ASP A 423 -13.46 9.38 -6.65
C ASP A 423 -13.94 8.97 -8.05
N THR A 424 -13.86 9.92 -8.97
CA THR A 424 -14.45 9.76 -10.31
C THR A 424 -13.46 10.15 -11.40
N VAL A 425 -13.19 9.23 -12.31
CA VAL A 425 -12.54 9.55 -13.58
C VAL A 425 -13.62 9.83 -14.63
N LYS A 426 -13.54 10.99 -15.27
CA LYS A 426 -14.30 11.36 -16.47
C LYS A 426 -13.35 11.30 -17.66
N ALA A 427 -13.53 10.31 -18.53
CA ALA A 427 -12.62 10.05 -19.64
C ALA A 427 -13.30 10.28 -21.00
N SER A 428 -12.67 11.09 -21.86
CA SER A 428 -13.11 11.26 -23.26
C SER A 428 -12.39 10.31 -24.22
N ILE A 429 -11.65 9.34 -23.68
CA ILE A 429 -10.89 8.28 -24.35
C ILE A 429 -11.14 6.96 -23.61
N SER A 430 -10.79 5.82 -24.22
CA SER A 430 -10.81 4.55 -23.49
C SER A 430 -9.88 4.61 -22.27
N PHE A 431 -10.37 4.15 -21.12
CA PHE A 431 -9.64 4.25 -19.86
C PHE A 431 -9.86 3.03 -18.97
N SER A 432 -8.81 2.65 -18.25
CA SER A 432 -8.81 1.52 -17.33
C SER A 432 -8.35 1.98 -15.95
N LEU A 433 -9.22 1.80 -14.95
CA LEU A 433 -8.92 2.09 -13.54
C LEU A 433 -7.91 1.08 -12.93
N SER A 434 -7.72 -0.07 -13.57
CA SER A 434 -6.70 -1.07 -13.23
C SER A 434 -5.45 -1.00 -14.11
N GLY A 435 -5.43 -0.06 -15.05
CA GLY A 435 -4.34 0.14 -16.00
C GLY A 435 -3.18 0.97 -15.46
N PRO A 436 -2.11 1.16 -16.24
CA PRO A 436 -0.88 1.84 -15.81
C PRO A 436 -1.03 3.36 -15.60
N ASN A 437 -2.20 3.91 -15.92
CA ASN A 437 -2.50 5.33 -15.86
C ASN A 437 -3.40 5.69 -14.67
N ALA A 438 -3.87 4.69 -13.90
CA ALA A 438 -4.68 4.90 -12.73
C ALA A 438 -3.98 4.29 -11.51
N HIS A 439 -3.79 5.12 -10.49
CA HIS A 439 -3.12 4.74 -9.27
C HIS A 439 -4.02 5.06 -8.07
N GLY A 440 -4.18 4.09 -7.17
CA GLY A 440 -4.99 4.24 -5.96
C GLY A 440 -6.44 3.78 -6.09
N ALA A 441 -7.25 4.11 -5.07
CA ALA A 441 -8.65 3.73 -4.95
C ALA A 441 -9.51 4.68 -5.80
N ILE A 442 -10.12 4.18 -6.88
CA ILE A 442 -11.04 5.00 -7.69
C ILE A 442 -12.31 4.20 -7.89
N GLU A 443 -13.45 4.76 -7.51
CA GLU A 443 -14.73 4.06 -7.48
C GLU A 443 -15.54 4.24 -8.76
N ASN A 444 -15.45 5.39 -9.44
CA ASN A 444 -16.29 5.67 -10.59
C ASN A 444 -15.48 5.94 -11.86
N LEU A 445 -15.97 5.39 -12.97
CA LEU A 445 -15.53 5.74 -14.32
C LEU A 445 -16.73 6.22 -15.13
N VAL A 446 -16.61 7.39 -15.74
CA VAL A 446 -17.62 7.95 -16.65
C VAL A 446 -16.95 8.24 -17.98
N LEU A 447 -17.39 7.55 -19.03
CA LEU A 447 -17.01 7.83 -20.40
C LEU A 447 -17.86 8.99 -20.92
N ASN A 448 -17.22 9.99 -21.51
CA ASN A 448 -17.90 11.16 -22.06
C ASN A 448 -17.33 11.59 -23.42
N GLY A 449 -16.81 10.61 -24.15
CA GLY A 449 -16.34 10.77 -25.51
C GLY A 449 -17.49 10.95 -26.50
N LYS A 450 -17.15 10.88 -27.79
CA LYS A 450 -18.10 10.88 -28.90
C LYS A 450 -17.90 9.69 -29.84
N GLU A 451 -16.98 8.80 -29.48
CA GLU A 451 -16.51 7.68 -30.28
C GLU A 451 -16.77 6.38 -29.49
N ALA A 452 -16.65 5.23 -30.14
CA ALA A 452 -16.65 3.94 -29.47
C ALA A 452 -15.42 3.80 -28.56
N ILE A 453 -15.54 4.24 -27.31
CA ILE A 453 -14.50 4.13 -26.28
C ILE A 453 -14.87 3.06 -25.24
N SER A 454 -13.88 2.59 -24.50
CA SER A 454 -14.02 1.44 -23.60
C SER A 454 -13.66 1.80 -22.17
N GLY A 455 -14.34 1.15 -21.22
CA GLY A 455 -14.15 1.37 -19.79
C GLY A 455 -13.78 0.08 -19.09
N THR A 456 -12.76 0.12 -18.23
CA THR A 456 -12.40 -1.02 -17.39
C THR A 456 -12.29 -0.58 -15.94
N GLY A 457 -12.95 -1.30 -15.04
CA GLY A 457 -12.89 -1.11 -13.60
C GLY A 457 -11.57 -1.59 -12.98
N ASN A 458 -11.55 -1.65 -11.67
CA ASN A 458 -10.48 -2.17 -10.85
C ASN A 458 -11.00 -3.31 -9.96
N HIS A 459 -10.58 -3.41 -8.70
CA HIS A 459 -11.04 -4.49 -7.81
C HIS A 459 -12.10 -4.02 -6.81
N LEU A 460 -12.42 -2.73 -6.83
CA LEU A 460 -13.45 -2.11 -6.01
C LEU A 460 -14.83 -2.36 -6.62
N SER A 461 -15.89 -2.05 -5.89
CA SER A 461 -17.24 -2.04 -6.47
C SER A 461 -17.42 -0.76 -7.28
N ASN A 462 -17.08 -0.82 -8.58
CA ASN A 462 -17.07 0.34 -9.45
C ASN A 462 -18.46 0.70 -9.98
N LYS A 463 -18.65 1.99 -10.28
CA LYS A 463 -19.73 2.45 -11.16
C LYS A 463 -19.13 2.91 -12.47
N ILE A 464 -19.45 2.21 -13.55
CA ILE A 464 -18.93 2.49 -14.88
C ILE A 464 -20.09 2.91 -15.77
N PHE A 465 -20.02 4.13 -16.28
CA PHE A 465 -20.99 4.68 -17.24
C PHE A 465 -20.30 4.82 -18.59
N GLY A 466 -20.84 4.17 -19.61
CA GLY A 466 -20.51 4.40 -21.02
C GLY A 466 -21.00 5.76 -21.52
N ASP A 467 -20.65 6.06 -22.77
CA ASP A 467 -21.12 7.24 -23.49
C ASP A 467 -22.27 6.88 -24.44
N ALA A 468 -22.32 7.49 -25.63
CA ALA A 468 -23.37 7.23 -26.61
C ALA A 468 -22.87 6.43 -27.82
N GLY A 469 -21.61 5.98 -27.79
CA GLY A 469 -21.01 5.11 -28.79
C GLY A 469 -21.10 3.64 -28.38
N ASP A 470 -20.64 2.75 -29.26
CA ASP A 470 -20.58 1.31 -28.99
C ASP A 470 -19.44 1.04 -27.98
N ASN A 471 -19.75 0.95 -26.68
CA ASN A 471 -18.76 0.80 -25.64
C ASN A 471 -18.44 -0.66 -25.33
N VAL A 472 -17.20 -0.90 -24.89
CA VAL A 472 -16.79 -2.18 -24.27
C VAL A 472 -16.53 -1.92 -22.79
N LEU A 473 -17.32 -2.51 -21.91
CA LEU A 473 -17.27 -2.26 -20.47
C LEU A 473 -16.93 -3.54 -19.71
N SER A 474 -15.93 -3.48 -18.84
CA SER A 474 -15.49 -4.59 -17.97
C SER A 474 -15.41 -4.12 -16.54
N GLY A 475 -16.18 -4.73 -15.63
CA GLY A 475 -16.13 -4.44 -14.19
C GLY A 475 -14.82 -4.87 -13.54
N MET A 476 -14.31 -6.04 -13.94
CA MET A 476 -13.17 -6.77 -13.35
C MET A 476 -13.56 -7.48 -12.05
N PHE A 477 -13.02 -7.08 -10.88
CA PHE A 477 -13.40 -7.66 -9.59
C PHE A 477 -14.20 -6.64 -8.79
N GLY A 478 -14.92 -7.08 -7.76
CA GLY A 478 -15.85 -6.20 -7.04
C GLY A 478 -17.25 -6.34 -7.63
N ASN A 479 -18.28 -5.96 -6.87
CA ASN A 479 -19.66 -6.02 -7.36
C ASN A 479 -19.95 -4.72 -8.11
N ASP A 480 -19.77 -4.74 -9.42
CA ASP A 480 -19.79 -3.52 -10.23
C ASP A 480 -21.20 -3.12 -10.65
N THR A 481 -21.39 -1.84 -10.98
CA THR A 481 -22.58 -1.33 -11.66
C THR A 481 -22.15 -0.78 -13.01
N LEU A 482 -22.60 -1.43 -14.08
CA LEU A 482 -22.28 -1.09 -15.46
C LEU A 482 -23.52 -0.53 -16.15
N THR A 483 -23.36 0.64 -16.76
CA THR A 483 -24.38 1.30 -17.58
C THR A 483 -23.77 1.53 -18.97
N GLY A 484 -24.31 0.90 -20.00
CA GLY A 484 -23.80 1.01 -21.38
C GLY A 484 -24.08 2.39 -21.98
N GLY A 485 -25.32 2.85 -21.83
CA GLY A 485 -25.83 4.01 -22.54
C GLY A 485 -26.51 3.63 -23.86
N PRO A 486 -26.70 4.59 -24.77
CA PRO A 486 -27.07 4.30 -26.15
C PRO A 486 -25.89 3.69 -26.91
N GLY A 487 -26.16 2.79 -27.85
CA GLY A 487 -25.13 2.15 -28.66
C GLY A 487 -25.32 0.65 -28.70
N LYS A 488 -24.41 -0.06 -29.36
CA LYS A 488 -24.29 -1.52 -29.27
C LYS A 488 -23.18 -1.86 -28.30
N ASP A 489 -23.54 -1.98 -27.03
CA ASP A 489 -22.54 -2.15 -25.98
C ASP A 489 -22.16 -3.61 -25.77
N THR A 490 -20.93 -3.83 -25.34
CA THR A 490 -20.42 -5.15 -24.95
C THR A 490 -19.98 -5.13 -23.50
N PHE A 491 -20.66 -5.93 -22.67
CA PHE A 491 -20.31 -6.11 -21.27
C PHE A 491 -19.44 -7.36 -21.11
N VAL A 492 -18.19 -7.18 -20.70
CA VAL A 492 -17.16 -8.22 -20.64
C VAL A 492 -17.05 -8.79 -19.23
N PHE A 493 -17.06 -10.12 -19.15
CA PHE A 493 -16.74 -10.87 -17.94
C PHE A 493 -15.48 -11.70 -18.18
N ASN A 494 -14.42 -11.33 -17.47
CA ASN A 494 -13.07 -11.90 -17.59
C ASN A 494 -12.43 -12.20 -16.22
N THR A 495 -13.24 -12.32 -15.17
CA THR A 495 -12.81 -12.75 -13.84
C THR A 495 -13.60 -13.96 -13.37
N LEU A 496 -12.97 -14.84 -12.58
CA LEU A 496 -13.60 -16.07 -12.10
C LEU A 496 -14.87 -15.75 -11.29
N PRO A 497 -16.05 -16.27 -11.66
CA PRO A 497 -17.29 -16.00 -10.94
C PRO A 497 -17.23 -16.36 -9.46
N HIS A 498 -17.69 -15.46 -8.61
CA HIS A 498 -17.80 -15.64 -7.18
C HIS A 498 -19.09 -15.00 -6.65
N ALA A 499 -20.00 -15.84 -6.12
CA ALA A 499 -21.39 -15.53 -5.78
C ALA A 499 -21.66 -14.35 -4.80
N ARG A 500 -20.64 -13.65 -4.33
CA ARG A 500 -20.74 -12.51 -3.39
C ARG A 500 -19.77 -11.36 -3.68
N LYS A 501 -18.80 -11.55 -4.58
CA LYS A 501 -17.64 -10.65 -4.71
C LYS A 501 -17.53 -9.97 -6.06
N ASN A 502 -18.01 -10.59 -7.13
CA ASN A 502 -18.05 -10.05 -8.48
C ASN A 502 -19.37 -10.43 -9.17
N VAL A 503 -20.48 -10.14 -8.49
CA VAL A 503 -21.80 -10.23 -9.08
C VAL A 503 -22.17 -8.85 -9.60
N ASP A 504 -21.88 -8.61 -10.87
CA ASP A 504 -22.05 -7.29 -11.45
C ASP A 504 -23.49 -7.01 -11.80
N LYS A 505 -23.87 -5.74 -11.83
CA LYS A 505 -25.18 -5.28 -12.22
C LYS A 505 -25.08 -4.49 -13.51
N ILE A 506 -25.73 -4.96 -14.56
CA ILE A 506 -25.90 -4.20 -15.80
C ILE A 506 -27.27 -3.53 -15.76
N THR A 507 -27.29 -2.20 -15.85
CA THR A 507 -28.48 -1.42 -15.52
C THR A 507 -29.45 -1.21 -16.67
N ASP A 508 -28.97 -1.24 -17.91
CA ASP A 508 -29.68 -0.76 -19.09
C ASP A 508 -29.54 -1.69 -20.31
N PHE A 509 -29.13 -2.95 -20.10
CA PHE A 509 -28.95 -3.93 -21.16
C PHE A 509 -30.14 -3.96 -22.13
N ASN A 510 -29.87 -3.69 -23.40
CA ASN A 510 -30.81 -3.75 -24.51
C ASN A 510 -30.57 -5.00 -25.37
N PRO A 511 -31.43 -6.05 -25.27
CA PRO A 511 -31.26 -7.28 -26.04
C PRO A 511 -31.26 -7.10 -27.57
N SER A 512 -31.78 -5.98 -28.08
CA SER A 512 -31.77 -5.71 -29.52
C SER A 512 -30.43 -5.17 -30.05
N GLU A 513 -29.55 -4.69 -29.16
CA GLU A 513 -28.31 -3.99 -29.51
C GLU A 513 -27.09 -4.59 -28.83
N ASP A 514 -27.18 -4.89 -27.54
CA ASP A 514 -26.04 -5.21 -26.67
C ASP A 514 -25.64 -6.69 -26.69
N LYS A 515 -24.40 -6.93 -26.24
CA LYS A 515 -23.80 -8.24 -26.04
C LYS A 515 -23.19 -8.40 -24.66
N ILE A 516 -23.16 -9.65 -24.21
CA ILE A 516 -22.39 -10.10 -23.06
C ILE A 516 -21.24 -10.96 -23.58
N ALA A 517 -20.01 -10.52 -23.35
CA ALA A 517 -18.81 -11.25 -23.73
C ALA A 517 -18.23 -12.01 -22.53
N LEU A 518 -17.90 -13.29 -22.74
CA LEU A 518 -17.45 -14.22 -21.72
C LEU A 518 -16.07 -14.77 -22.12
N ASP A 519 -15.04 -14.46 -21.33
CA ASP A 519 -13.65 -14.88 -21.59
C ASP A 519 -13.49 -16.40 -21.45
N ASN A 520 -13.04 -17.08 -22.51
CA ASN A 520 -12.91 -18.53 -22.55
C ASN A 520 -11.87 -19.08 -21.54
N ALA A 521 -10.92 -18.26 -21.11
CA ALA A 521 -9.91 -18.66 -20.14
C ALA A 521 -10.52 -18.80 -18.75
N ILE A 522 -11.62 -18.09 -18.51
CA ILE A 522 -12.40 -18.11 -17.28
C ILE A 522 -13.58 -19.08 -17.40
N PHE A 523 -14.39 -18.92 -18.43
CA PHE A 523 -15.60 -19.69 -18.69
C PHE A 523 -15.31 -20.93 -19.54
N LYS A 524 -14.29 -21.71 -19.14
CA LYS A 524 -13.72 -22.82 -19.93
C LYS A 524 -14.73 -23.84 -20.43
N ALA A 525 -15.83 -24.05 -19.71
CA ALA A 525 -16.85 -25.02 -20.07
C ALA A 525 -17.73 -24.58 -21.26
N LEU A 526 -17.62 -23.32 -21.72
CA LEU A 526 -18.35 -22.78 -22.86
C LEU A 526 -17.75 -23.19 -24.22
N GLY A 527 -16.45 -23.51 -24.26
CA GLY A 527 -15.75 -23.89 -25.49
C GLY A 527 -14.90 -22.75 -26.06
N ALA A 528 -14.67 -22.79 -27.37
CA ALA A 528 -13.82 -21.84 -28.10
C ALA A 528 -14.54 -20.52 -28.42
N ASP A 529 -13.76 -19.51 -28.81
CA ASP A 529 -14.25 -18.18 -29.22
C ASP A 529 -15.33 -18.26 -30.30
N GLY A 530 -16.34 -17.41 -30.16
CA GLY A 530 -17.46 -17.34 -31.10
C GLY A 530 -18.82 -17.24 -30.40
N PRO A 531 -19.92 -17.47 -31.13
CA PRO A 531 -21.25 -17.40 -30.56
C PRO A 531 -21.49 -18.52 -29.53
N LEU A 532 -22.22 -18.21 -28.46
CA LEU A 532 -22.66 -19.23 -27.51
C LEU A 532 -23.61 -20.22 -28.21
N SER A 533 -23.35 -21.53 -28.05
CA SER A 533 -24.27 -22.56 -28.55
C SER A 533 -25.65 -22.43 -27.90
N ALA A 534 -26.71 -22.55 -28.69
CA ALA A 534 -28.08 -22.58 -28.16
C ALA A 534 -28.30 -23.71 -27.14
N SER A 535 -27.57 -24.83 -27.25
CA SER A 535 -27.63 -25.94 -26.29
C SER A 535 -26.91 -25.67 -24.97
N ALA A 536 -26.17 -24.56 -24.85
CA ALA A 536 -25.45 -24.16 -23.65
C ALA A 536 -26.19 -23.05 -22.87
N PHE A 537 -27.33 -22.59 -23.38
CA PHE A 537 -28.10 -21.51 -22.79
C PHE A 537 -29.50 -21.98 -22.36
N HIS A 538 -29.89 -21.63 -21.14
CA HIS A 538 -31.21 -21.94 -20.61
C HIS A 538 -31.85 -20.72 -19.92
N VAL A 539 -33.18 -20.59 -20.06
CA VAL A 539 -33.98 -19.59 -19.32
C VAL A 539 -34.69 -20.30 -18.17
N GLY A 540 -34.28 -20.03 -16.94
CA GLY A 540 -34.77 -20.72 -15.75
C GLY A 540 -34.08 -20.29 -14.46
N VAL A 541 -34.28 -21.05 -13.39
CA VAL A 541 -33.65 -20.79 -12.08
C VAL A 541 -32.43 -21.69 -11.80
N ALA A 542 -32.21 -22.71 -12.65
CA ALA A 542 -31.10 -23.65 -12.62
C ALA A 542 -30.96 -24.31 -14.02
N ALA A 543 -29.87 -25.04 -14.26
CA ALA A 543 -29.69 -25.83 -15.47
C ALA A 543 -30.84 -26.84 -15.67
N GLN A 544 -31.33 -26.97 -16.90
CA GLN A 544 -32.33 -27.96 -17.30
C GLN A 544 -31.69 -29.29 -17.67
N ASP A 545 -30.53 -29.25 -18.34
CA ASP A 545 -29.76 -30.43 -18.69
C ASP A 545 -28.25 -30.26 -18.47
N ALA A 546 -27.48 -31.29 -18.83
CA ALA A 546 -26.04 -31.34 -18.58
C ALA A 546 -25.21 -30.44 -19.53
N ASN A 547 -25.81 -29.92 -20.60
CA ASN A 547 -25.15 -29.03 -21.56
C ASN A 547 -25.33 -27.56 -21.21
N ASP A 548 -26.35 -27.20 -20.44
CA ASP A 548 -26.56 -25.83 -19.98
C ASP A 548 -25.34 -25.33 -19.19
N ARG A 549 -24.86 -24.16 -19.57
CA ARG A 549 -23.73 -23.47 -18.94
C ARG A 549 -24.07 -22.05 -18.55
N ILE A 550 -24.93 -21.37 -19.30
CA ILE A 550 -25.42 -20.04 -18.98
C ILE A 550 -26.92 -20.13 -18.71
N ILE A 551 -27.33 -19.75 -17.51
CA ILE A 551 -28.71 -19.74 -17.09
C ILE A 551 -29.15 -18.30 -16.83
N SER A 552 -30.21 -17.87 -17.51
CA SER A 552 -30.85 -16.58 -17.27
C SER A 552 -32.15 -16.74 -16.49
N ASN A 553 -32.25 -16.09 -15.33
CA ASN A 553 -33.46 -16.06 -14.53
C ASN A 553 -34.31 -14.84 -14.88
N PRO A 554 -35.43 -14.99 -15.61
CA PRO A 554 -36.21 -13.86 -16.11
C PRO A 554 -36.96 -13.10 -15.01
N HIS A 555 -37.12 -13.66 -13.82
CA HIS A 555 -37.82 -12.99 -12.70
C HIS A 555 -36.91 -12.08 -11.90
N THR A 556 -35.64 -12.47 -11.76
CA THR A 556 -34.65 -11.73 -10.95
C THR A 556 -33.63 -10.97 -11.78
N GLY A 557 -33.50 -11.31 -13.07
CA GLY A 557 -32.43 -10.83 -13.94
C GLY A 557 -31.07 -11.51 -13.71
N ALA A 558 -30.97 -12.47 -12.78
CA ALA A 558 -29.71 -13.16 -12.51
C ALA A 558 -29.19 -13.93 -13.72
N LEU A 559 -27.89 -13.80 -14.00
CA LEU A 559 -27.13 -14.64 -14.92
C LEU A 559 -26.20 -15.55 -14.14
N ILE A 560 -26.30 -16.84 -14.39
CA ILE A 560 -25.60 -17.89 -13.67
C ILE A 560 -24.72 -18.64 -14.67
N TYR A 561 -23.45 -18.83 -14.30
CA TYR A 561 -22.56 -19.74 -14.98
C TYR A 561 -22.54 -21.07 -14.23
N ASP A 562 -22.82 -22.16 -14.94
CA ASP A 562 -22.77 -23.50 -14.41
C ASP A 562 -21.61 -24.28 -15.05
N SER A 563 -20.53 -24.39 -14.29
CA SER A 563 -19.28 -24.99 -14.76
C SER A 563 -19.36 -26.52 -14.93
N ASN A 564 -20.33 -27.18 -14.30
CA ASN A 564 -20.48 -28.63 -14.34
C ASN A 564 -21.86 -29.09 -14.88
N GLY A 565 -22.69 -28.14 -15.31
CA GLY A 565 -24.04 -28.41 -15.82
C GLY A 565 -25.00 -28.75 -14.69
N ASN A 566 -25.94 -29.65 -14.91
CA ASN A 566 -26.95 -29.98 -13.88
C ASN A 566 -26.42 -30.74 -12.62
N ALA A 567 -25.11 -30.79 -12.38
CA ALA A 567 -24.53 -31.39 -11.19
C ALA A 567 -24.48 -30.39 -10.01
N PRO A 568 -24.63 -30.83 -8.74
CA PRO A 568 -24.57 -29.92 -7.60
C PRO A 568 -23.23 -29.17 -7.50
N GLY A 569 -23.27 -27.89 -7.13
CA GLY A 569 -22.09 -27.09 -6.77
C GLY A 569 -21.34 -26.43 -7.93
N GLY A 570 -21.82 -26.51 -9.17
CA GLY A 570 -21.20 -25.84 -10.32
C GLY A 570 -21.76 -24.46 -10.66
N ALA A 571 -22.98 -24.15 -10.20
CA ALA A 571 -23.72 -22.93 -10.49
C ALA A 571 -23.28 -21.74 -9.63
N VAL A 572 -22.82 -20.67 -10.28
CA VAL A 572 -22.40 -19.42 -9.65
C VAL A 572 -23.01 -18.24 -10.41
N GLN A 573 -23.72 -17.37 -9.71
CA GLN A 573 -24.18 -16.11 -10.28
C GLN A 573 -23.00 -15.18 -10.52
N PHE A 574 -22.92 -14.59 -11.72
CA PHE A 574 -21.85 -13.65 -12.10
C PHE A 574 -22.39 -12.27 -12.48
N ALA A 575 -23.69 -12.16 -12.83
CA ALA A 575 -24.29 -10.88 -13.14
C ALA A 575 -25.77 -10.79 -12.80
N THR A 576 -26.31 -9.58 -12.84
CA THR A 576 -27.72 -9.25 -12.72
C THR A 576 -28.09 -8.22 -13.78
N LEU A 577 -29.09 -8.52 -14.60
CA LEU A 577 -29.72 -7.59 -15.53
C LEU A 577 -31.07 -7.08 -14.98
N SER A 578 -31.74 -6.22 -15.73
CA SER A 578 -33.16 -5.94 -15.51
C SER A 578 -34.01 -7.23 -15.69
N PRO A 579 -35.01 -7.50 -14.82
CA PRO A 579 -35.93 -8.60 -15.02
C PRO A 579 -36.72 -8.50 -16.33
N HIS A 580 -37.27 -9.63 -16.77
CA HIS A 580 -38.17 -9.76 -17.92
C HIS A 580 -37.56 -9.44 -19.29
N LEU A 581 -36.24 -9.50 -19.42
CA LEU A 581 -35.55 -9.48 -20.72
C LEU A 581 -35.70 -10.82 -21.43
N ASN A 582 -35.99 -10.78 -22.74
CA ASN A 582 -36.10 -11.96 -23.59
C ASN A 582 -34.72 -12.37 -24.11
N LEU A 583 -33.90 -12.98 -23.26
CA LEU A 583 -32.57 -13.43 -23.63
C LEU A 583 -32.60 -14.78 -24.36
N THR A 584 -31.74 -14.89 -25.36
CA THR A 584 -31.32 -16.10 -26.08
C THR A 584 -29.78 -16.21 -26.08
N SER A 585 -29.24 -17.34 -26.53
CA SER A 585 -27.80 -17.54 -26.71
C SER A 585 -27.14 -16.49 -27.60
N ASP A 586 -27.88 -15.88 -28.54
CA ASP A 586 -27.34 -14.90 -29.47
C ASP A 586 -26.84 -13.62 -28.77
N HIS A 587 -27.30 -13.33 -27.55
CA HIS A 587 -26.81 -12.17 -26.77
C HIS A 587 -25.44 -12.41 -26.13
N PHE A 588 -24.92 -13.62 -26.21
CA PHE A 588 -23.67 -14.02 -25.58
C PHE A 588 -22.61 -14.33 -26.64
N GLN A 589 -21.39 -13.85 -26.40
CA GLN A 589 -20.22 -14.13 -27.20
C GLN A 589 -19.10 -14.67 -26.31
N ILE A 590 -18.45 -15.74 -26.75
CA ILE A 590 -17.24 -16.28 -26.13
C ILE A 590 -16.05 -15.57 -26.79
N ILE A 591 -15.13 -15.04 -25.97
CA ILE A 591 -13.97 -14.26 -26.42
C ILE A 591 -12.66 -14.80 -25.85
#